data_AF-A0A7S1Q2M6-F1
#
_entry.id   AF-A0A7S1Q2M6-F1
#
_cell.length_a   1.000
_cell.length_b   1.000
_cell.length_c   1.000
_cell.angle_alpha   90.00
_cell.angle_beta   90.00
_cell.angle_gamma   90.00
#
_symmetry.space_group_name_H-M   'P 1'
#
loop_
_entity.id
_entity.type
_entity.pdbx_description
1 polymer ?
#
loop_
_entity_poly.entity_id
_entity_poly.type
_entity_poly.pdbx_seq_one_letter_code
_entity_poly.pdbx_strand_id
1 'polypeptide(L)'
;GDWLAAAEADFVATVCEGGRTLYDGQYIGSDHDIDVYGSGRSIIIERSGGWKVDTSRSGSDLLVWTRAGDEDVLWRRSHETPSEYLVDNSRLQAGGPGLAYRLSKKLDDRADDSEYAPWGTAVLGVDRGGGWVQIGLRFLPRCIGDVSVLLSQEDQRQRAQSAKHPGSWQPAREGPQRALDAVAPAAAGEGEVEAVPGYEELMAMLGREGETEADDEPEVEEVVPVYDKDDMSVVSLISLRVSSAGEPACNGMFRYEAPHRGRPLYKSDSGAIVYFSQFWKMNSRYKTTSWLYSAADSEGHLPPTGLWTAHGSAQGGGEPPPVLEIRGQVLRIASEKGPLVKLEDGRVIARKDESKGWCRGAPFQ
;
A
#
# COMPACT_ATOMS: atom_id res chain seq x y z
N GLY A 1 0.53 6.73 -12.09
CA GLY A 1 1.90 6.32 -11.73
C GLY A 1 2.76 7.54 -11.52
N ASP A 2 3.84 7.40 -10.77
CA ASP A 2 4.63 8.53 -10.27
C ASP A 2 5.86 8.79 -11.15
N TRP A 3 6.07 10.07 -11.43
CA TRP A 3 7.11 10.58 -12.31
C TRP A 3 7.83 11.76 -11.66
N LEU A 4 9.14 11.83 -11.81
CA LEU A 4 10.00 12.92 -11.37
C LEU A 4 10.31 13.81 -12.57
N ALA A 5 9.98 15.10 -12.50
CA ALA A 5 10.38 16.04 -13.54
C ALA A 5 11.86 16.41 -13.38
N ALA A 6 12.67 16.15 -14.40
CA ALA A 6 14.13 16.23 -14.31
C ALA A 6 14.70 17.65 -14.44
N ALA A 7 13.86 18.66 -14.75
CA ALA A 7 14.33 20.02 -15.05
C ALA A 7 13.93 20.98 -13.91
N GLU A 8 14.74 21.03 -12.85
CA GLU A 8 14.75 22.13 -11.87
C GLU A 8 13.75 22.11 -10.71
N ALA A 9 12.91 21.08 -10.56
CA ALA A 9 12.01 21.02 -9.40
C ALA A 9 11.85 19.60 -8.84
N ASP A 10 12.14 19.45 -7.55
CA ASP A 10 12.04 18.22 -6.75
C ASP A 10 10.58 17.80 -6.50
N PHE A 11 9.71 17.90 -7.50
CA PHE A 11 8.32 17.48 -7.38
C PHE A 11 8.08 16.12 -8.02
N VAL A 12 7.20 15.34 -7.38
CA VAL A 12 6.66 14.10 -7.92
C VAL A 12 5.35 14.41 -8.63
N ALA A 13 5.30 14.19 -9.93
CA ALA A 13 4.08 14.18 -10.72
C ALA A 13 3.42 12.79 -10.67
N THR A 14 2.31 12.66 -9.94
CA THR A 14 1.46 11.47 -9.90
C THR A 14 0.33 11.61 -10.90
N VAL A 15 0.32 10.76 -11.93
CA VAL A 15 -0.79 10.69 -12.90
C VAL A 15 -1.82 9.68 -12.42
N CYS A 16 -3.01 10.16 -12.03
CA CYS A 16 -4.14 9.37 -11.56
C CYS A 16 -4.91 8.71 -12.71
N GLU A 17 -5.81 7.78 -12.37
CA GLU A 17 -6.78 7.25 -13.32
C GLU A 17 -7.67 8.39 -13.85
N GLY A 18 -7.86 8.44 -15.18
CA GLY A 18 -8.58 9.53 -15.83
C GLY A 18 -7.73 10.74 -16.22
N GLY A 19 -6.40 10.68 -16.07
CA GLY A 19 -5.49 11.71 -16.58
C GLY A 19 -5.22 12.85 -15.62
N ARG A 20 -5.88 12.90 -14.46
CA ARG A 20 -5.61 13.93 -13.44
C ARG A 20 -4.16 13.86 -12.96
N THR A 21 -3.45 14.98 -12.94
CA THR A 21 -2.06 15.04 -12.46
C THR A 21 -1.95 15.77 -11.14
N LEU A 22 -1.33 15.12 -10.15
CA LEU A 22 -0.98 15.70 -8.87
C LEU A 22 0.51 16.00 -8.83
N TYR A 23 0.89 17.15 -8.30
CA TYR A 23 2.29 17.55 -8.08
C TYR A 23 2.53 17.56 -6.57
N ASP A 24 3.40 16.67 -6.10
CA ASP A 24 3.61 16.38 -4.68
C ASP A 24 2.30 16.07 -3.93
N GLY A 25 1.41 15.35 -4.60
CA GLY A 25 0.09 14.99 -4.07
C GLY A 25 -0.96 16.11 -4.14
N GLN A 26 -0.61 17.32 -4.59
CA GLN A 26 -1.55 18.42 -4.73
C GLN A 26 -2.06 18.59 -6.16
N TYR A 27 -3.36 18.82 -6.29
CA TYR A 27 -3.95 19.17 -7.58
C TYR A 27 -3.80 20.66 -7.84
N ILE A 28 -3.01 21.01 -8.86
CA ILE A 28 -2.68 22.40 -9.20
C ILE A 28 -3.54 22.98 -10.34
N GLY A 29 -4.48 22.21 -10.87
CA GLY A 29 -5.44 22.65 -11.88
C GLY A 29 -5.48 21.77 -13.13
N SER A 30 -6.56 21.90 -13.90
CA SER A 30 -6.83 21.08 -15.10
C SER A 30 -5.83 21.31 -16.23
N ASP A 31 -5.14 22.45 -16.22
CA ASP A 31 -4.10 22.76 -17.19
C ASP A 31 -2.91 21.78 -17.10
N HIS A 32 -2.77 21.07 -15.99
CA HIS A 32 -1.73 20.08 -15.80
C HIS A 32 -2.22 18.63 -15.97
N ASP A 33 -3.52 18.45 -16.25
CA ASP A 33 -4.08 17.15 -16.54
C ASP A 33 -3.61 16.64 -17.90
N ILE A 34 -3.48 15.32 -17.99
CA ILE A 34 -2.99 14.63 -19.15
C ILE A 34 -4.19 14.09 -19.92
N ASP A 35 -4.30 14.53 -21.15
CA ASP A 35 -5.24 14.00 -22.11
C ASP A 35 -4.58 12.94 -22.98
N VAL A 36 -5.32 11.86 -23.22
CA VAL A 36 -4.87 10.75 -24.07
C VAL A 36 -5.89 10.53 -25.17
N TYR A 37 -5.46 10.68 -26.42
CA TYR A 37 -6.30 10.49 -27.59
C TYR A 37 -5.71 9.43 -28.53
N GLY A 38 -6.55 8.85 -29.37
CA GLY A 38 -6.14 7.88 -30.39
C GLY A 38 -6.05 6.43 -29.86
N SER A 39 -5.51 5.54 -30.69
CA SER A 39 -5.37 4.12 -30.36
C SER A 39 -4.16 3.48 -31.04
N GLY A 40 -3.64 2.40 -30.44
CA GLY A 40 -2.53 1.64 -30.98
C GLY A 40 -1.23 2.44 -31.06
N ARG A 41 -0.67 2.56 -32.26
CA ARG A 41 0.56 3.34 -32.52
C ARG A 41 0.33 4.84 -32.68
N SER A 42 -0.93 5.26 -32.75
CA SER A 42 -1.31 6.66 -32.94
C SER A 42 -1.85 7.27 -31.65
N ILE A 43 -1.35 6.81 -30.50
CA ILE A 43 -1.69 7.42 -29.22
C ILE A 43 -0.96 8.76 -29.13
N ILE A 44 -1.71 9.81 -28.85
CA ILE A 44 -1.22 11.15 -28.55
C ILE A 44 -1.48 11.39 -27.07
N ILE A 45 -0.43 11.73 -26.34
CA ILE A 45 -0.50 12.12 -24.93
C ILE A 45 -0.10 13.59 -24.88
N GLU A 46 -1.01 14.44 -24.43
CA GLU A 46 -0.79 15.88 -24.33
C GLU A 46 -1.27 16.43 -23.00
N ARG A 47 -0.74 17.60 -22.63
CA ARG A 47 -1.25 18.43 -21.53
C ARG A 47 -1.51 19.83 -22.07
N SER A 48 -2.18 20.67 -21.30
CA SER A 48 -2.48 22.03 -21.76
C SER A 48 -1.21 22.82 -22.11
N GLY A 49 -1.39 23.88 -22.90
CA GLY A 49 -0.29 24.73 -23.34
C GLY A 49 0.59 24.08 -24.41
N GLY A 50 0.12 23.03 -25.09
CA GLY A 50 0.74 22.48 -26.30
C GLY A 50 1.91 21.51 -26.06
N TRP A 51 2.10 21.06 -24.82
CA TRP A 51 3.09 20.04 -24.49
C TRP A 51 2.60 18.65 -24.88
N LYS A 52 3.45 17.90 -25.57
CA LYS A 52 3.12 16.55 -26.06
C LYS A 52 4.24 15.58 -25.71
N VAL A 53 3.86 14.36 -25.36
CA VAL A 53 4.83 13.28 -25.18
C VAL A 53 5.37 12.85 -26.55
N ASP A 54 6.68 12.92 -26.73
CA ASP A 54 7.36 12.30 -27.86
C ASP A 54 7.43 10.78 -27.62
N THR A 55 6.48 10.06 -28.19
CA THR A 55 6.37 8.60 -28.03
C THR A 55 7.53 7.82 -28.66
N SER A 56 8.31 8.45 -29.55
CA SER A 56 9.49 7.82 -30.15
C SER A 56 10.71 7.87 -29.24
N ARG A 57 10.79 8.90 -28.39
CA ARG A 57 11.87 9.10 -27.40
C ARG A 57 11.48 8.70 -25.98
N SER A 58 10.19 8.45 -25.75
CA SER A 58 9.65 8.00 -24.46
C SER A 58 9.65 6.47 -24.35
N GLY A 59 9.72 5.97 -23.12
CA GLY A 59 9.68 4.55 -22.77
C GLY A 59 8.94 4.30 -21.46
N SER A 60 9.17 3.13 -20.86
CA SER A 60 8.57 2.77 -19.57
C SER A 60 8.98 3.73 -18.46
N ASP A 61 10.22 4.20 -18.48
CA ASP A 61 10.87 4.87 -17.35
C ASP A 61 11.26 6.32 -17.64
N LEU A 62 10.96 6.79 -18.85
CA LEU A 62 11.23 8.15 -19.30
C LEU A 62 10.08 8.61 -20.19
N LEU A 63 9.43 9.73 -19.85
CA LEU A 63 8.59 10.48 -20.77
C LEU A 63 9.33 11.73 -21.19
N VAL A 64 9.38 11.98 -22.50
CA VAL A 64 9.96 13.18 -23.09
C VAL A 64 8.82 14.08 -23.52
N TRP A 65 8.61 15.17 -22.81
CA TRP A 65 7.62 16.19 -23.17
C TRP A 65 8.27 17.23 -24.06
N THR A 66 7.62 17.53 -25.18
CA THR A 66 8.08 18.48 -26.18
C THR A 66 7.02 19.55 -26.41
N ARG A 67 7.46 20.79 -26.65
CA ARG A 67 6.60 21.90 -27.06
C ARG A 67 7.36 22.74 -28.08
N ALA A 68 6.68 23.17 -29.14
CA ALA A 68 7.32 23.90 -30.22
C ALA A 68 7.90 25.24 -29.71
N GLY A 69 9.22 25.39 -29.80
CA GLY A 69 9.92 26.60 -29.36
C GLY A 69 10.45 26.56 -27.93
N ASP A 70 10.22 25.47 -27.19
CA ASP A 70 10.72 25.27 -25.83
C ASP A 70 11.69 24.09 -25.74
N GLU A 71 12.47 24.05 -24.66
CA GLU A 71 13.32 22.90 -24.34
C GLU A 71 12.49 21.70 -23.88
N ASP A 72 13.00 20.50 -24.12
CA ASP A 72 12.34 19.27 -23.72
C ASP A 72 12.26 19.15 -22.19
N VAL A 73 11.12 18.71 -21.68
CA VAL A 73 10.95 18.38 -20.27
C VAL A 73 10.96 16.86 -20.11
N LEU A 74 11.91 16.36 -19.35
CA LEU A 74 12.06 14.92 -19.10
C LEU A 74 11.35 14.54 -17.80
N TRP A 75 10.48 13.54 -17.85
CA TRP A 75 9.87 12.93 -16.67
C TRP A 75 10.42 11.51 -16.52
N ARG A 76 11.11 11.23 -15.41
CA ARG A 76 11.63 9.88 -15.11
C ARG A 76 10.67 9.17 -14.19
N ARG A 77 10.36 7.90 -14.43
CA ARG A 77 9.53 7.14 -13.49
C ARG A 77 10.24 7.10 -12.14
N SER A 78 9.52 7.41 -11.05
CA SER A 78 10.06 7.15 -9.72
C SER A 78 10.13 5.63 -9.56
N HIS A 79 11.36 5.09 -9.56
CA HIS A 79 11.62 3.69 -9.24
C HIS A 79 11.79 3.48 -7.74
N GLU A 80 11.28 4.41 -6.92
CA GLU A 80 11.31 4.24 -5.47
C GLU A 80 10.42 3.04 -5.12
N THR A 81 11.07 1.90 -4.94
CA THR A 81 10.44 0.67 -4.48
C THR A 81 9.88 0.93 -3.09
N PRO A 82 8.60 0.63 -2.84
CA PRO A 82 8.05 0.68 -1.49
C PRO A 82 8.97 -0.09 -0.54
N SER A 83 9.35 0.57 0.54
CA SER A 83 10.10 -0.04 1.64
C SER A 83 9.17 -0.24 2.82
N GLU A 84 9.52 -1.18 3.67
CA GLU A 84 8.80 -1.42 4.92
C GLU A 84 9.25 -0.44 6.01
N TYR A 85 8.28 0.15 6.70
CA TYR A 85 8.48 1.07 7.81
C TYR A 85 7.73 0.58 9.04
N LEU A 86 8.41 0.55 10.19
CA LEU A 86 7.80 0.31 11.48
C LEU A 86 7.21 1.62 12.04
N VAL A 87 5.95 1.56 12.44
CA VAL A 87 5.22 2.66 13.09
C VAL A 87 5.59 2.69 14.58
N ASP A 88 6.64 3.43 14.93
CA ASP A 88 7.25 3.41 16.26
C ASP A 88 6.70 4.50 17.18
N ASN A 89 6.29 4.11 18.40
CA ASN A 89 5.86 5.03 19.45
C ASN A 89 6.77 5.01 20.68
N SER A 90 7.88 4.26 20.65
CA SER A 90 8.72 4.04 21.84
C SER A 90 9.34 5.33 22.40
N ARG A 91 9.60 6.33 21.54
CA ARG A 91 10.15 7.64 21.93
C ARG A 91 9.09 8.73 22.06
N LEU A 92 8.05 8.71 21.23
CA LEU A 92 6.99 9.73 21.26
C LEU A 92 6.04 9.52 22.44
N GLN A 93 5.81 8.26 22.83
CA GLN A 93 4.92 7.87 23.94
C GLN A 93 3.51 8.49 23.82
N ALA A 94 3.00 8.63 22.60
CA ALA A 94 1.67 9.17 22.36
C ALA A 94 0.60 8.20 22.87
N GLY A 95 -0.45 8.72 23.54
CA GLY A 95 -1.55 7.90 24.08
C GLY A 95 -2.59 7.43 23.06
N GLY A 96 -2.48 7.83 21.79
CA GLY A 96 -3.40 7.42 20.72
C GLY A 96 -3.11 6.00 20.20
N PRO A 97 -4.05 5.39 19.44
CA PRO A 97 -3.91 4.02 18.94
C PRO A 97 -2.91 3.87 17.78
N GLY A 98 -2.53 4.97 17.12
CA GLY A 98 -1.60 4.93 15.99
C GLY A 98 -1.17 6.29 15.47
N LEU A 99 -0.38 6.25 14.40
CA LEU A 99 0.06 7.41 13.63
C LEU A 99 -1.01 7.74 12.59
N ALA A 100 -1.76 8.82 12.80
CA ALA A 100 -2.80 9.25 11.87
C ALA A 100 -2.23 9.54 10.47
N TYR A 101 -2.97 9.19 9.43
CA TYR A 101 -2.62 9.54 8.04
C TYR A 101 -2.78 11.04 7.77
N ARG A 102 -2.07 11.53 6.76
CA ARG A 102 -2.19 12.90 6.23
C ARG A 102 -2.57 12.90 4.76
N LEU A 103 -3.32 13.92 4.36
CA LEU A 103 -3.74 14.14 2.96
C LEU A 103 -2.62 14.79 2.13
N SER A 104 -1.72 15.52 2.78
CA SER A 104 -0.51 16.09 2.18
C SER A 104 0.68 16.02 3.14
N LYS A 105 1.87 16.47 2.69
CA LYS A 105 3.10 16.55 3.51
C LYS A 105 3.04 17.70 4.55
N LYS A 106 1.93 17.84 5.27
CA LYS A 106 1.70 18.83 6.33
C LYS A 106 1.14 18.15 7.57
N LEU A 107 1.68 18.47 8.75
CA LEU A 107 1.31 17.81 10.00
C LEU A 107 -0.16 18.04 10.41
N ASP A 108 -0.76 19.16 10.01
CA ASP A 108 -2.14 19.52 10.37
C ASP A 108 -3.17 19.02 9.34
N ASP A 109 -2.72 18.54 8.17
CA ASP A 109 -3.60 18.07 7.09
C ASP A 109 -4.00 16.61 7.29
N ARG A 110 -4.74 16.37 8.39
CA ARG A 110 -5.15 15.04 8.85
C ARG A 110 -6.23 14.43 7.96
N ALA A 111 -6.10 13.13 7.72
CA ALA A 111 -7.22 12.31 7.26
C ALA A 111 -8.28 12.18 8.38
N ASP A 112 -9.34 11.41 8.14
CA ASP A 112 -10.35 11.12 9.15
C ASP A 112 -9.72 10.51 10.43
N ASP A 113 -10.29 10.77 11.60
CA ASP A 113 -9.74 10.29 12.88
C ASP A 113 -9.72 8.76 12.98
N SER A 114 -10.52 8.06 12.16
CA SER A 114 -10.49 6.61 12.02
C SER A 114 -9.37 6.08 11.11
N GLU A 115 -8.72 6.94 10.33
CA GLU A 115 -7.63 6.59 9.41
C GLU A 115 -6.25 6.78 10.06
N TYR A 116 -5.70 5.71 10.64
CA TYR A 116 -4.35 5.69 11.20
C TYR A 116 -3.61 4.38 10.92
N ALA A 117 -2.28 4.44 10.98
CA ALA A 117 -1.43 3.27 11.04
C ALA A 117 -1.20 2.89 12.52
N PRO A 118 -1.63 1.71 13.00
CA PRO A 118 -1.50 1.35 14.41
C PRO A 118 -0.04 1.33 14.86
N TRP A 119 0.24 1.68 16.11
CA TRP A 119 1.60 1.59 16.64
C TRP A 119 2.11 0.14 16.66
N GLY A 120 3.39 -0.05 16.41
CA GLY A 120 4.05 -1.37 16.37
C GLY A 120 3.80 -2.16 15.10
N THR A 121 3.02 -1.66 14.13
CA THR A 121 2.81 -2.34 12.85
C THR A 121 3.82 -1.90 11.80
N ALA A 122 3.98 -2.72 10.76
CA ALA A 122 4.73 -2.39 9.57
C ALA A 122 3.82 -1.86 8.47
N VAL A 123 4.27 -0.84 7.74
CA VAL A 123 3.59 -0.27 6.57
C VAL A 123 4.53 -0.22 5.38
N LEU A 124 4.02 -0.52 4.18
CA LEU A 124 4.76 -0.39 2.93
C LEU A 124 4.58 1.01 2.36
N GLY A 125 5.69 1.72 2.16
CA GLY A 125 5.68 3.11 1.78
C GLY A 125 6.83 3.54 0.91
N VAL A 126 6.64 4.65 0.21
CA VAL A 126 7.67 5.27 -0.61
C VAL A 126 8.19 6.51 0.12
N ASP A 127 9.50 6.59 0.40
CA ASP A 127 10.08 7.81 0.96
C ASP A 127 9.95 8.93 -0.07
N ARG A 128 9.33 10.05 0.31
CA ARG A 128 9.13 11.21 -0.55
C ARG A 128 10.00 12.40 -0.16
N GLY A 129 11.04 12.13 0.62
CA GLY A 129 11.93 13.15 1.17
C GLY A 129 11.22 14.07 2.16
N GLY A 130 11.96 15.03 2.71
CA GLY A 130 11.42 16.03 3.64
C GLY A 130 10.83 15.45 4.93
N GLY A 131 11.18 14.20 5.28
CA GLY A 131 10.64 13.51 6.44
C GLY A 131 9.23 12.95 6.25
N TRP A 132 8.83 12.57 5.02
CA TRP A 132 7.51 12.01 4.73
C TRP A 132 7.59 10.70 3.95
N VAL A 133 6.73 9.74 4.31
CA VAL A 133 6.54 8.48 3.58
C VAL A 133 5.12 8.46 3.02
N GLN A 134 4.99 8.16 1.73
CA GLN A 134 3.70 7.98 1.08
C GLN A 134 3.24 6.53 1.18
N ILE A 135 2.03 6.32 1.70
CA ILE A 135 1.33 5.03 1.82
C ILE A 135 0.07 5.11 0.96
N GLY A 136 0.09 4.50 -0.23
CA GLY A 136 -1.00 4.64 -1.20
C GLY A 136 -1.25 6.11 -1.59
N LEU A 137 -2.42 6.65 -1.23
CA LEU A 137 -2.81 8.05 -1.48
C LEU A 137 -2.65 8.96 -0.24
N ARG A 138 -2.07 8.44 0.85
CA ARG A 138 -1.88 9.15 2.11
C ARG A 138 -0.41 9.32 2.43
N PHE A 139 -0.11 10.18 3.39
CA PHE A 139 1.24 10.42 3.87
C PHE A 139 1.33 10.16 5.38
N LEU A 140 2.48 9.68 5.82
CA LEU A 140 2.85 9.58 7.23
C LEU A 140 4.18 10.32 7.45
N PRO A 141 4.32 11.10 8.54
CA PRO A 141 5.57 11.76 8.86
C PRO A 141 6.59 10.73 9.37
N ARG A 142 7.86 10.85 8.95
CA ARG A 142 8.98 10.09 9.54
C ARG A 142 9.34 10.60 10.94
N CYS A 143 9.16 11.91 11.16
CA CYS A 143 9.45 12.57 12.43
C CYS A 143 8.30 13.51 12.85
N ILE A 144 8.03 13.60 14.14
CA ILE A 144 7.20 14.63 14.75
C ILE A 144 8.10 15.44 15.67
N GLY A 145 8.42 16.68 15.27
CA GLY A 145 9.55 17.41 15.86
C GLY A 145 10.86 16.65 15.63
N ASP A 146 11.64 16.46 16.69
CA ASP A 146 12.91 15.71 16.66
C ASP A 146 12.75 14.20 16.97
N VAL A 147 11.51 13.71 17.04
CA VAL A 147 11.21 12.33 17.39
C VAL A 147 10.84 11.53 16.15
N SER A 148 11.64 10.53 15.81
CA SER A 148 11.33 9.57 14.74
C SER A 148 10.16 8.67 15.13
N VAL A 149 9.16 8.59 14.27
CA VAL A 149 7.92 7.81 14.45
C VAL A 149 7.69 6.79 13.33
N LEU A 150 8.45 6.87 12.24
CA LEU A 150 8.57 5.80 11.25
C LEU A 150 10.04 5.41 11.09
N LEU A 151 10.32 4.13 11.23
CA LEU A 151 11.66 3.57 11.12
C LEU A 151 11.74 2.65 9.91
N SER A 152 12.58 3.00 8.94
CA SER A 152 12.93 2.06 7.87
C SER A 152 13.67 0.84 8.45
N GLN A 153 13.77 -0.25 7.69
CA GLN A 153 14.57 -1.41 8.12
C GLN A 153 16.02 -1.03 8.46
N GLU A 154 16.62 -0.09 7.72
CA GLU A 154 17.97 0.41 7.99
C GLU A 154 18.02 1.16 9.33
N ASP A 155 17.06 2.03 9.62
CA ASP A 155 16.97 2.74 10.90
C ASP A 155 16.83 1.75 12.07
N GLN A 156 16.02 0.70 11.89
CA GLN A 156 15.82 -0.35 12.89
C GLN A 156 17.13 -1.11 13.16
N ARG A 157 17.89 -1.47 12.11
CA ARG A 157 19.20 -2.13 12.23
C ARG A 157 20.21 -1.25 12.95
N GLN A 158 20.31 0.03 12.59
CA GLN A 158 21.21 0.98 13.24
C GLN A 158 20.87 1.16 14.73
N ARG A 159 19.59 1.24 15.06
CA ARG A 159 19.11 1.32 16.44
C ARG A 159 19.43 0.06 17.23
N ALA A 160 19.21 -1.13 16.67
CA ALA A 160 19.52 -2.40 17.30
C ALA A 160 21.04 -2.57 17.54
N GLN A 161 21.89 -2.14 16.59
CA GLN A 161 23.34 -2.14 16.76
C GLN A 161 23.82 -1.21 17.87
N SER A 162 23.20 -0.02 17.98
CA SER A 162 23.50 0.96 19.03
C SER A 162 23.09 0.45 20.42
N ALA A 163 21.94 -0.23 20.52
CA ALA A 163 21.47 -0.81 21.78
C ALA A 163 22.39 -1.94 22.30
N LYS A 164 23.09 -2.66 21.42
CA LYS A 164 24.07 -3.70 21.78
C LYS A 164 25.37 -3.14 22.38
N HIS A 165 25.65 -1.84 22.23
CA HIS A 165 26.87 -1.19 22.73
C HIS A 165 26.56 0.02 23.64
N PRO A 166 25.90 -0.20 24.79
CA PRO A 166 25.44 0.88 25.67
C PRO A 166 26.56 1.75 26.28
N GLY A 167 27.84 1.38 26.12
CA GLY A 167 28.99 2.09 26.69
C GLY A 167 29.72 3.09 25.77
N SER A 168 29.30 3.27 24.51
CA SER A 168 30.03 4.14 23.55
C SER A 168 29.36 5.49 23.25
N TRP A 169 28.13 5.72 23.74
CA TRP A 169 27.42 6.98 23.54
C TRP A 169 27.87 8.02 24.58
N GLN A 170 28.80 8.89 24.20
CA GLN A 170 29.02 10.14 24.94
C GLN A 170 27.97 11.15 24.46
N PRO A 171 27.07 11.65 25.33
CA PRO A 171 26.20 12.74 24.94
C PRO A 171 27.06 13.91 24.45
N ALA A 172 26.64 14.53 23.36
CA ALA A 172 27.24 15.75 22.85
C ALA A 172 27.39 16.73 24.02
N ARG A 173 28.63 17.11 24.33
CA ARG A 173 28.95 18.07 25.39
C ARG A 173 28.11 19.31 25.19
N GLU A 174 27.12 19.50 26.07
CA GLU A 174 26.42 20.77 26.21
C GLU A 174 27.44 21.87 26.51
N GLY A 175 27.47 22.88 25.66
CA GLY A 175 28.21 24.13 25.91
C GLY A 175 27.59 24.90 27.08
N PRO A 176 28.36 25.75 27.76
CA PRO A 176 28.03 26.24 29.08
C PRO A 176 26.82 27.19 29.07
N GLN A 177 25.82 26.85 29.90
CA GLN A 177 24.72 27.73 30.28
C GLN A 177 25.26 29.03 30.87
N ARG A 178 24.89 30.14 30.23
CA ARG A 178 24.99 31.49 30.79
C ARG A 178 23.74 31.74 31.65
N ALA A 179 24.01 32.14 32.88
CA ALA A 179 23.04 32.51 33.90
C ALA A 179 22.11 33.65 33.46
N LEU A 180 20.84 33.55 33.83
CA LEU A 180 19.96 34.70 34.02
C LEU A 180 19.17 34.53 35.31
N ASP A 181 19.22 35.59 36.11
CA ASP A 181 18.69 35.73 37.46
C ASP A 181 17.16 35.83 37.54
N ALA A 182 16.68 35.34 38.68
CA ALA A 182 15.50 35.67 39.48
C ALA A 182 14.51 36.74 39.00
N VAL A 183 13.20 36.39 39.02
CA VAL A 183 12.12 37.21 39.60
C VAL A 183 10.99 36.28 40.10
N ALA A 184 10.67 36.36 41.40
CA ALA A 184 9.39 35.94 41.99
C ALA A 184 8.43 37.16 42.01
N PRO A 185 7.09 37.01 42.05
CA PRO A 185 6.44 36.72 43.34
C PRO A 185 5.12 35.90 43.34
N ALA A 186 4.87 35.35 44.52
CA ALA A 186 3.63 34.99 45.25
C ALA A 186 2.24 35.28 44.66
N ALA A 187 1.30 34.31 44.72
CA ALA A 187 0.32 34.13 45.83
C ALA A 187 -0.99 33.40 45.40
N ALA A 188 -1.34 32.38 46.20
CA ALA A 188 -2.68 31.94 46.67
C ALA A 188 -3.80 31.51 45.68
N GLY A 189 -4.25 30.26 45.89
CA GLY A 189 -5.52 29.72 45.39
C GLY A 189 -5.65 28.25 45.79
N GLU A 190 -6.06 27.99 47.04
CA GLU A 190 -6.35 26.66 47.56
C GLU A 190 -7.67 26.14 46.95
N GLY A 191 -7.59 25.01 46.24
CA GLY A 191 -8.73 24.23 45.76
C GLY A 191 -8.49 22.78 46.13
N GLU A 192 -9.22 22.31 47.12
CA GLU A 192 -9.25 20.94 47.63
C GLU A 192 -9.82 20.01 46.54
N VAL A 193 -9.01 19.08 46.04
CA VAL A 193 -9.42 18.06 45.06
C VAL A 193 -9.20 16.69 45.70
N GLU A 194 -10.28 15.90 45.78
CA GLU A 194 -10.27 14.53 46.30
C GLU A 194 -9.22 13.66 45.59
N ALA A 195 -8.42 12.96 46.39
CA ALA A 195 -7.37 12.07 45.93
C ALA A 195 -7.95 10.84 45.23
N VAL A 196 -7.70 10.73 43.93
CA VAL A 196 -7.86 9.49 43.17
C VAL A 196 -6.64 8.60 43.45
N PRO A 197 -6.80 7.28 43.71
CA PRO A 197 -5.69 6.37 43.98
C PRO A 197 -4.63 6.43 42.88
N GLY A 198 -3.37 6.53 43.28
CA GLY A 198 -2.23 6.59 42.37
C GLY A 198 -2.06 5.27 41.61
N TYR A 199 -1.58 5.38 40.37
CA TYR A 199 -1.28 4.28 39.44
C TYR A 199 -0.44 3.13 40.05
N GLU A 200 0.39 3.42 41.06
CA GLU A 200 1.15 2.40 41.81
C GLU A 200 0.25 1.39 42.55
N GLU A 201 -0.93 1.81 43.02
CA GLU A 201 -1.89 0.95 43.72
C GLU A 201 -2.66 0.04 42.74
N LEU A 202 -2.89 0.50 41.51
CA LEU A 202 -3.49 -0.27 40.42
C LEU A 202 -2.53 -1.33 39.86
N MET A 203 -1.23 -1.03 39.81
CA MET A 203 -0.20 -1.97 39.37
C MET A 203 0.09 -3.08 40.39
N ALA A 204 -0.16 -2.83 41.68
CA ALA A 204 -0.02 -3.84 42.73
C ALA A 204 -1.15 -4.91 42.70
N MET A 205 -2.29 -4.63 42.06
CA MET A 205 -3.43 -5.56 41.99
C MET A 205 -3.36 -6.56 40.82
N LEU A 206 -2.47 -6.36 39.84
CA LEU A 206 -2.37 -7.20 38.64
C LEU A 206 -1.17 -8.17 38.65
N GLY A 207 -0.41 -8.22 39.75
CA GLY A 207 0.80 -9.05 39.86
C GLY A 207 0.67 -10.21 40.82
N ARG A 208 0.10 -11.34 40.39
CA ARG A 208 0.46 -12.65 40.95
C ARG A 208 0.11 -13.83 40.02
N GLU A 209 1.18 -14.55 39.67
CA GLU A 209 1.27 -15.98 39.33
C GLU A 209 1.05 -16.39 37.86
N GLY A 210 2.17 -16.81 37.26
CA GLY A 210 2.24 -17.46 35.96
C GLY A 210 3.65 -17.47 35.37
N GLU A 211 4.65 -17.93 36.15
CA GLU A 211 5.96 -18.28 35.60
C GLU A 211 5.80 -19.51 34.71
N THR A 212 5.77 -19.32 33.39
CA THR A 212 5.97 -20.39 32.40
C THR A 212 7.41 -20.36 31.94
N GLU A 213 8.07 -21.50 32.11
CA GLU A 213 9.42 -21.80 31.66
C GLU A 213 9.58 -21.47 30.17
N ALA A 214 10.65 -20.74 29.85
CA ALA A 214 11.04 -20.45 28.48
C ALA A 214 11.65 -21.71 27.85
N ASP A 215 10.89 -22.33 26.95
CA ASP A 215 11.41 -23.30 25.99
C ASP A 215 12.21 -22.54 24.91
N ASP A 216 13.44 -22.99 24.69
CA ASP A 216 14.33 -22.59 23.59
C ASP A 216 13.66 -22.91 22.23
N GLU A 217 12.97 -21.94 21.62
CA GLU A 217 12.60 -22.01 20.21
C GLU A 217 13.85 -21.81 19.35
N PRO A 218 14.17 -22.73 18.41
CA PRO A 218 15.30 -22.57 17.51
C PRO A 218 15.07 -21.39 16.57
N GLU A 219 16.04 -20.47 16.55
CA GLU A 219 16.16 -19.34 15.64
C GLU A 219 16.11 -19.85 14.19
N VAL A 220 14.95 -19.77 13.55
CA VAL A 220 14.76 -20.14 12.15
C VAL A 220 15.34 -18.99 11.32
N GLU A 221 16.53 -19.18 10.74
CA GLU A 221 17.08 -18.22 9.77
C GLU A 221 16.07 -18.03 8.63
N GLU A 222 15.47 -16.84 8.55
CA GLU A 222 14.65 -16.43 7.42
C GLU A 222 15.52 -16.41 6.16
N VAL A 223 15.42 -17.49 5.37
CA VAL A 223 16.04 -17.57 4.05
C VAL A 223 15.32 -16.59 3.14
N VAL A 224 15.84 -15.37 3.04
CA VAL A 224 15.37 -14.39 2.05
C VAL A 224 15.68 -14.96 0.65
N PRO A 225 14.66 -15.26 -0.18
CA PRO A 225 14.91 -15.87 -1.49
C PRO A 225 15.73 -14.91 -2.36
N VAL A 226 16.93 -15.35 -2.74
CA VAL A 226 17.77 -14.64 -3.70
C VAL A 226 17.17 -14.88 -5.09
N TYR A 227 16.43 -13.90 -5.60
CA TYR A 227 15.82 -14.00 -6.93
C TYR A 227 16.88 -13.86 -8.03
N ASP A 228 17.02 -14.90 -8.83
CA ASP A 228 17.88 -14.88 -10.01
C ASP A 228 17.23 -14.01 -11.11
N LYS A 229 18.04 -13.31 -11.91
CA LYS A 229 17.55 -12.35 -12.91
C LYS A 229 16.70 -13.00 -14.02
N ASP A 230 16.76 -14.33 -14.11
CA ASP A 230 15.97 -15.17 -15.02
C ASP A 230 14.51 -15.39 -14.55
N ASP A 231 14.15 -15.00 -13.32
CA ASP A 231 12.80 -15.18 -12.74
C ASP A 231 11.76 -14.19 -13.30
N MET A 232 12.19 -13.25 -14.15
CA MET A 232 11.28 -12.37 -14.91
C MET A 232 10.66 -13.06 -16.14
N SER A 233 11.07 -14.30 -16.43
CA SER A 233 10.59 -15.10 -17.56
C SER A 233 9.33 -15.91 -17.27
N VAL A 234 8.74 -15.77 -16.08
CA VAL A 234 7.50 -16.46 -15.70
C VAL A 234 6.33 -15.50 -15.48
N VAL A 235 5.14 -16.02 -15.72
CA VAL A 235 3.84 -15.40 -15.48
C VAL A 235 3.01 -16.29 -14.58
N SER A 236 2.48 -15.74 -13.50
CA SER A 236 1.51 -16.40 -12.63
C SER A 236 0.09 -16.04 -13.08
N LEU A 237 -0.62 -16.97 -13.71
CA LEU A 237 -2.04 -16.82 -14.03
C LEU A 237 -2.89 -17.08 -12.79
N ILE A 238 -3.77 -16.13 -12.46
CA ILE A 238 -4.66 -16.25 -11.29
C ILE A 238 -5.94 -16.96 -11.72
N SER A 239 -6.23 -18.07 -11.07
CA SER A 239 -7.52 -18.75 -11.11
C SER A 239 -8.05 -18.92 -9.70
N LEU A 240 -9.37 -19.00 -9.54
CA LEU A 240 -9.99 -19.24 -8.24
C LEU A 240 -10.63 -20.62 -8.25
N ARG A 241 -10.54 -21.34 -7.15
CA ARG A 241 -11.32 -22.54 -6.90
C ARG A 241 -12.33 -22.23 -5.82
N VAL A 242 -13.61 -22.46 -6.10
CA VAL A 242 -14.69 -22.33 -5.13
C VAL A 242 -15.28 -23.70 -4.86
N SER A 243 -15.44 -24.02 -3.58
CA SER A 243 -16.03 -25.29 -3.12
C SER A 243 -17.00 -25.07 -1.98
N SER A 244 -17.83 -26.07 -1.69
CA SER A 244 -18.77 -26.10 -0.55
C SER A 244 -19.87 -25.02 -0.59
N ALA A 245 -20.07 -24.34 -1.72
CA ALA A 245 -21.19 -23.41 -1.86
C ALA A 245 -22.51 -24.20 -1.90
N GLY A 246 -23.49 -23.81 -1.10
CA GLY A 246 -24.84 -24.38 -1.14
C GLY A 246 -25.54 -24.20 -2.50
N GLU A 247 -25.17 -23.17 -3.26
CA GLU A 247 -25.58 -22.99 -4.65
C GLU A 247 -24.59 -23.71 -5.60
N PRO A 248 -24.99 -24.82 -6.25
CA PRO A 248 -24.09 -25.65 -7.05
C PRO A 248 -23.37 -24.89 -8.16
N ALA A 249 -24.04 -23.91 -8.79
CA ALA A 249 -23.47 -23.12 -9.87
C ALA A 249 -22.26 -22.28 -9.42
N CYS A 250 -22.14 -21.95 -8.14
CA CYS A 250 -21.01 -21.20 -7.58
C CYS A 250 -19.77 -22.07 -7.35
N ASN A 251 -19.87 -23.39 -7.40
CA ASN A 251 -18.73 -24.28 -7.23
C ASN A 251 -17.96 -24.45 -8.54
N GLY A 252 -16.64 -24.62 -8.45
CA GLY A 252 -15.77 -24.92 -9.59
C GLY A 252 -14.60 -23.96 -9.76
N MET A 253 -14.02 -23.95 -10.96
CA MET A 253 -12.90 -23.08 -11.31
C MET A 253 -13.41 -21.79 -11.94
N PHE A 254 -12.88 -20.67 -11.47
CA PHE A 254 -13.13 -19.34 -12.03
C PHE A 254 -11.86 -18.81 -12.67
N ARG A 255 -12.02 -18.18 -13.82
CA ARG A 255 -10.93 -17.57 -14.59
C ARG A 255 -11.22 -16.08 -14.74
N TYR A 256 -10.17 -15.28 -14.88
CA TYR A 256 -10.31 -13.86 -15.18
C TYR A 256 -11.13 -13.68 -16.47
N GLU A 257 -12.17 -12.86 -16.41
CA GLU A 257 -13.02 -12.53 -17.56
C GLU A 257 -12.78 -11.08 -17.99
N ALA A 258 -12.84 -10.13 -17.05
CA ALA A 258 -12.84 -8.71 -17.36
C ALA A 258 -12.48 -7.84 -16.14
N PRO A 259 -12.12 -6.56 -16.32
CA PRO A 259 -12.08 -5.61 -15.22
C PRO A 259 -13.50 -5.17 -14.83
N HIS A 260 -13.74 -5.00 -13.53
CA HIS A 260 -14.98 -4.48 -12.96
C HIS A 260 -14.68 -3.56 -11.78
N ARG A 261 -15.02 -2.27 -11.90
CA ARG A 261 -14.82 -1.24 -10.85
C ARG A 261 -13.38 -1.21 -10.29
N GLY A 262 -12.39 -1.21 -11.19
CA GLY A 262 -10.97 -1.15 -10.80
C GLY A 262 -10.43 -2.43 -10.15
N ARG A 263 -11.16 -3.54 -10.23
CA ARG A 263 -10.75 -4.87 -9.72
C ARG A 263 -11.04 -5.97 -10.75
N PRO A 264 -10.41 -7.14 -10.65
CA PRO A 264 -10.71 -8.25 -11.55
C PRO A 264 -12.07 -8.87 -11.29
N LEU A 265 -12.78 -9.23 -12.37
CA LEU A 265 -13.97 -10.07 -12.35
C LEU A 265 -13.59 -11.45 -12.88
N TYR A 266 -13.97 -12.47 -12.14
CA TYR A 266 -13.74 -13.86 -12.49
C TYR A 266 -15.06 -14.54 -12.82
N LYS A 267 -15.02 -15.49 -13.77
CA LYS A 267 -16.18 -16.23 -14.25
C LYS A 267 -15.89 -17.72 -14.31
N SER A 268 -16.86 -18.54 -13.91
CA SER A 268 -16.80 -19.99 -14.04
C SER A 268 -17.43 -20.47 -15.35
N ASP A 269 -17.21 -21.75 -15.68
CA ASP A 269 -17.82 -22.39 -16.85
C ASP A 269 -19.36 -22.50 -16.73
N SER A 270 -19.91 -22.47 -15.50
CA SER A 270 -21.35 -22.40 -15.22
C SER A 270 -21.94 -20.99 -15.41
N GLY A 271 -21.11 -19.97 -15.60
CA GLY A 271 -21.53 -18.57 -15.71
C GLY A 271 -21.69 -17.85 -14.37
N ALA A 272 -21.31 -18.47 -13.26
CA ALA A 272 -21.17 -17.80 -11.97
C ALA A 272 -20.00 -16.81 -12.03
N ILE A 273 -20.04 -15.76 -11.20
CA ILE A 273 -19.02 -14.73 -11.14
C ILE A 273 -18.56 -14.41 -9.73
N VAL A 274 -17.29 -14.01 -9.61
CA VAL A 274 -16.71 -13.33 -8.45
C VAL A 274 -16.31 -11.92 -8.87
N TYR A 275 -16.78 -10.91 -8.17
CA TYR A 275 -16.60 -9.50 -8.54
C TYR A 275 -16.50 -8.59 -7.32
N PHE A 276 -15.95 -7.40 -7.52
CA PHE A 276 -15.82 -6.39 -6.46
C PHE A 276 -16.86 -5.28 -6.61
N SER A 277 -17.52 -4.94 -5.52
CA SER A 277 -18.38 -3.76 -5.41
C SER A 277 -18.44 -3.32 -3.95
N GLN A 278 -17.55 -2.39 -3.57
CA GLN A 278 -17.21 -2.00 -2.19
C GLN A 278 -16.49 -3.12 -1.41
N PHE A 279 -16.97 -4.34 -1.54
CA PHE A 279 -16.35 -5.57 -1.04
C PHE A 279 -16.51 -6.70 -2.06
N TRP A 280 -15.86 -7.83 -1.83
CA TRP A 280 -15.91 -8.98 -2.72
C TRP A 280 -17.22 -9.74 -2.63
N LYS A 281 -17.80 -10.07 -3.78
CA LYS A 281 -19.13 -10.67 -3.96
C LYS A 281 -19.09 -11.80 -4.96
N MET A 282 -19.99 -12.76 -4.79
CA MET A 282 -20.14 -13.91 -5.66
C MET A 282 -21.61 -14.11 -6.02
N ASN A 283 -21.88 -14.47 -7.28
CA ASN A 283 -23.22 -14.74 -7.78
C ASN A 283 -23.21 -15.97 -8.69
N SER A 284 -24.30 -16.72 -8.74
CA SER A 284 -24.43 -17.93 -9.58
C SER A 284 -24.66 -17.65 -11.05
N ARG A 285 -24.86 -16.37 -11.41
CA ARG A 285 -25.06 -15.89 -12.78
C ARG A 285 -24.22 -14.66 -13.01
N TYR A 286 -23.99 -14.34 -14.29
CA TYR A 286 -23.31 -13.12 -14.72
C TYR A 286 -24.16 -11.86 -14.46
N LYS A 287 -24.32 -11.49 -13.19
CA LYS A 287 -25.11 -10.34 -12.73
C LYS A 287 -24.45 -9.69 -11.53
N THR A 288 -24.02 -8.44 -11.70
CA THR A 288 -23.30 -7.67 -10.67
C THR A 288 -24.21 -6.77 -9.82
N THR A 289 -25.53 -6.82 -10.05
CA THR A 289 -26.53 -6.04 -9.30
C THR A 289 -27.15 -6.82 -8.14
N SER A 290 -26.79 -8.08 -7.96
CA SER A 290 -27.13 -8.92 -6.80
C SER A 290 -25.98 -9.88 -6.49
N TRP A 291 -26.00 -10.50 -5.32
CA TRP A 291 -25.02 -11.51 -4.92
C TRP A 291 -25.69 -12.56 -4.03
N LEU A 292 -25.08 -13.74 -3.97
CA LEU A 292 -25.47 -14.82 -3.06
C LEU A 292 -24.53 -14.88 -1.86
N TYR A 293 -23.23 -14.68 -2.11
CA TYR A 293 -22.18 -14.73 -1.10
C TYR A 293 -21.32 -13.48 -1.16
N SER A 294 -20.70 -13.13 -0.03
CA SER A 294 -19.77 -12.01 0.08
C SER A 294 -18.73 -12.22 1.16
N ALA A 295 -17.63 -11.50 1.03
CA ALA A 295 -16.62 -11.30 2.07
C ALA A 295 -16.58 -9.81 2.41
N ALA A 296 -17.45 -9.40 3.34
CA ALA A 296 -17.76 -7.98 3.60
C ALA A 296 -16.55 -7.19 4.11
N ASP A 297 -15.63 -7.84 4.83
CA ASP A 297 -14.48 -7.19 5.47
C ASP A 297 -13.24 -7.11 4.56
N SER A 298 -13.37 -7.42 3.26
CA SER A 298 -12.24 -7.49 2.34
C SER A 298 -12.30 -6.41 1.25
N GLU A 299 -11.34 -5.50 1.28
CA GLU A 299 -11.15 -4.42 0.30
C GLU A 299 -9.92 -4.63 -0.63
N GLY A 300 -9.21 -5.74 -0.44
CA GLY A 300 -7.99 -6.09 -1.18
C GLY A 300 -8.17 -6.16 -2.69
N HIS A 301 -7.05 -6.14 -3.42
CA HIS A 301 -7.02 -6.20 -4.89
C HIS A 301 -7.48 -7.54 -5.48
N LEU A 302 -7.44 -8.60 -4.68
CA LEU A 302 -7.89 -9.95 -5.01
C LEU A 302 -8.96 -10.42 -4.03
N PRO A 303 -9.85 -11.34 -4.44
CA PRO A 303 -10.82 -11.92 -3.53
C PRO A 303 -10.12 -12.65 -2.38
N PRO A 304 -10.61 -12.53 -1.13
CA PRO A 304 -9.99 -13.19 0.01
C PRO A 304 -10.21 -14.71 -0.09
N THR A 305 -9.19 -15.47 0.29
CA THR A 305 -9.28 -16.92 0.46
C THR A 305 -10.00 -17.28 1.75
N GLY A 306 -10.49 -18.51 1.84
CA GLY A 306 -11.15 -19.04 3.01
C GLY A 306 -12.68 -18.98 2.94
N LEU A 307 -13.33 -18.93 4.10
CA LEU A 307 -14.77 -18.97 4.23
C LEU A 307 -15.41 -17.64 3.86
N TRP A 308 -16.41 -17.69 3.01
CA TRP A 308 -17.26 -16.56 2.66
C TRP A 308 -18.56 -16.61 3.47
N THR A 309 -19.42 -15.61 3.35
CA THR A 309 -20.71 -15.57 4.07
C THR A 309 -21.86 -15.26 3.13
N ALA A 310 -23.10 -15.55 3.54
CA ALA A 310 -24.30 -15.11 2.83
C ALA A 310 -24.75 -13.68 3.21
N HIS A 311 -23.90 -12.92 3.92
CA HIS A 311 -24.28 -11.63 4.51
C HIS A 311 -24.77 -10.61 3.46
N GLY A 312 -25.85 -9.91 3.79
CA GLY A 312 -26.43 -8.85 2.96
C GLY A 312 -27.12 -9.32 1.68
N SER A 313 -27.18 -10.63 1.39
CA SER A 313 -27.92 -11.14 0.23
C SER A 313 -29.43 -11.12 0.50
N ALA A 314 -30.18 -10.35 -0.29
CA ALA A 314 -31.65 -10.39 -0.26
C ALA A 314 -32.23 -11.72 -0.77
N GLN A 315 -31.44 -12.50 -1.52
CA GLN A 315 -31.87 -13.78 -2.07
C GLN A 315 -31.58 -14.98 -1.15
N GLY A 316 -30.79 -14.75 -0.08
CA GLY A 316 -30.27 -15.82 0.78
C GLY A 316 -29.29 -16.69 0.01
N GLY A 317 -27.99 -16.62 0.33
CA GLY A 317 -27.05 -17.61 -0.16
C GLY A 317 -27.47 -19.00 0.35
N GLY A 318 -27.43 -20.03 -0.50
CA GLY A 318 -27.65 -21.39 -0.02
C GLY A 318 -26.57 -21.77 0.99
N GLU A 319 -26.94 -22.37 2.12
CA GLU A 319 -26.02 -23.01 3.06
C GLU A 319 -25.48 -24.32 2.44
N PRO A 320 -24.18 -24.65 2.57
CA PRO A 320 -23.17 -23.92 3.34
C PRO A 320 -22.53 -22.75 2.58
N PRO A 321 -21.85 -21.83 3.29
CA PRO A 321 -21.02 -20.81 2.65
C PRO A 321 -19.88 -21.41 1.82
N PRO A 322 -19.48 -20.77 0.71
CA PRO A 322 -18.35 -21.22 -0.09
C PRO A 322 -17.03 -21.05 0.65
N VAL A 323 -16.10 -21.94 0.32
CA VAL A 323 -14.67 -21.78 0.56
C VAL A 323 -14.02 -21.38 -0.76
N LEU A 324 -13.29 -20.27 -0.78
CA LEU A 324 -12.55 -19.79 -1.93
C LEU A 324 -11.04 -20.02 -1.74
N GLU A 325 -10.39 -20.56 -2.75
CA GLU A 325 -8.93 -20.70 -2.81
C GLU A 325 -8.40 -19.98 -4.05
N ILE A 326 -7.33 -19.20 -3.90
CA ILE A 326 -6.59 -18.67 -5.05
C ILE A 326 -5.63 -19.77 -5.51
N ARG A 327 -5.63 -20.03 -6.82
CA ARG A 327 -4.73 -20.98 -7.48
C ARG A 327 -3.93 -20.22 -8.53
N GLY A 328 -2.62 -20.11 -8.32
CA GLY A 328 -1.68 -19.61 -9.31
C GLY A 328 -1.22 -20.73 -10.23
N GLN A 329 -1.25 -20.52 -11.55
CA GLN A 329 -0.50 -21.33 -12.50
C GLN A 329 0.69 -20.52 -12.98
N VAL A 330 1.90 -20.96 -12.61
CA VAL A 330 3.14 -20.38 -13.15
C VAL A 330 3.39 -20.96 -14.54
N LEU A 331 3.59 -20.09 -15.52
CA LEU A 331 3.90 -20.43 -16.89
C LEU A 331 5.09 -19.63 -17.37
N ARG A 332 5.97 -20.27 -18.15
CA ARG A 332 7.06 -19.54 -18.81
C ARG A 332 6.55 -18.69 -19.96
N ILE A 333 7.15 -17.52 -20.13
CA ILE A 333 6.98 -16.65 -21.29
C ILE A 333 7.76 -17.28 -22.45
N ALA A 334 7.04 -17.79 -23.44
CA ALA A 334 7.63 -18.36 -24.64
C ALA A 334 8.15 -17.28 -25.61
N SER A 335 7.42 -16.18 -25.76
CA SER A 335 7.86 -15.04 -26.58
C SER A 335 7.07 -13.78 -26.26
N GLU A 336 7.67 -12.61 -26.43
CA GLU A 336 6.99 -11.32 -26.33
C GLU A 336 6.97 -10.60 -27.67
N LYS A 337 5.82 -10.06 -28.05
CA LYS A 337 5.68 -9.25 -29.28
C LYS A 337 4.81 -8.03 -28.99
N GLY A 338 5.45 -6.93 -28.62
CA GLY A 338 4.78 -5.68 -28.27
C GLY A 338 3.92 -5.85 -27.02
N PRO A 339 2.60 -5.56 -27.07
CA PRO A 339 1.73 -5.69 -25.90
C PRO A 339 1.29 -7.13 -25.63
N LEU A 340 1.71 -8.11 -26.44
CA LEU A 340 1.30 -9.51 -26.34
C LEU A 340 2.44 -10.37 -25.78
N VAL A 341 2.11 -11.19 -24.80
CA VAL A 341 2.98 -12.18 -24.17
C VAL A 341 2.42 -13.56 -24.54
N LYS A 342 3.20 -14.37 -25.25
CA LYS A 342 2.86 -15.75 -25.55
C LYS A 342 3.46 -16.65 -24.47
N LEU A 343 2.65 -17.49 -23.86
CA LEU A 343 3.05 -18.44 -22.82
C LEU A 343 3.48 -19.78 -23.45
N GLU A 344 4.18 -20.61 -22.69
CA GLU A 344 4.69 -21.92 -23.13
C GLU A 344 3.60 -22.91 -23.55
N ASP A 345 2.40 -22.77 -23.01
CA ASP A 345 1.23 -23.58 -23.39
C ASP A 345 0.49 -23.06 -24.64
N GLY A 346 1.04 -22.02 -25.28
CA GLY A 346 0.49 -21.41 -26.49
C GLY A 346 -0.54 -20.31 -26.27
N ARG A 347 -1.00 -20.08 -25.02
CA ARG A 347 -1.88 -18.94 -24.71
C ARG A 347 -1.19 -17.62 -25.01
N VAL A 348 -1.97 -16.63 -25.41
CA VAL A 348 -1.50 -15.26 -25.64
C VAL A 348 -2.27 -14.34 -24.72
N ILE A 349 -1.55 -13.63 -23.85
CA ILE A 349 -2.10 -12.67 -22.89
C ILE A 349 -1.60 -11.26 -23.24
N ALA A 350 -2.35 -10.23 -22.87
CA ALA A 350 -1.94 -8.86 -23.10
C ALA A 350 -1.28 -8.27 -21.84
N ARG A 351 -0.18 -7.53 -22.01
CA ARG A 351 0.54 -6.85 -20.92
C ARG A 351 -0.32 -5.82 -20.18
N LYS A 352 -1.32 -5.24 -20.85
CA LYS A 352 -2.31 -4.35 -20.20
C LYS A 352 -3.22 -5.04 -19.18
N ASP A 353 -3.23 -6.38 -19.18
CA ASP A 353 -4.00 -7.23 -18.26
C ASP A 353 -3.13 -7.81 -17.14
N GLU A 354 -1.84 -7.47 -17.12
CA GLU A 354 -0.95 -7.66 -15.98
C GLU A 354 -1.56 -6.94 -14.76
N SER A 355 -1.44 -7.56 -13.59
CA SER A 355 -2.10 -7.22 -12.32
C SER A 355 -3.62 -7.43 -12.28
N LYS A 356 -4.25 -7.97 -13.34
CA LYS A 356 -5.70 -8.23 -13.39
C LYS A 356 -6.02 -9.70 -13.51
N GLY A 357 -5.41 -10.38 -14.48
CA GLY A 357 -5.55 -11.83 -14.68
C GLY A 357 -4.26 -12.60 -14.39
N TRP A 358 -3.15 -11.89 -14.27
CA TRP A 358 -1.82 -12.48 -14.11
C TRP A 358 -0.81 -11.47 -13.59
N CYS A 359 0.28 -11.93 -13.00
CA CYS A 359 1.44 -11.11 -12.64
C CYS A 359 2.73 -11.74 -13.19
N ARG A 360 3.74 -10.91 -13.42
CA ARG A 360 5.08 -11.34 -13.82
C ARG A 360 5.93 -11.57 -12.57
N GLY A 361 6.78 -12.59 -12.60
CA GLY A 361 7.62 -12.96 -11.47
C GLY A 361 7.01 -14.05 -10.57
N ALA A 362 7.62 -14.24 -9.40
CA ALA A 362 7.46 -15.41 -8.53
C ALA A 362 6.00 -15.80 -8.24
N PRO A 363 5.73 -17.11 -8.04
CA PRO A 363 4.41 -17.63 -7.67
C PRO A 363 3.84 -16.90 -6.44
N PHE A 364 2.51 -16.75 -6.41
CA PHE A 364 1.79 -16.53 -5.16
C PHE A 364 2.10 -17.72 -4.24
N GLN A 365 2.94 -17.51 -3.22
CA GLN A 365 3.13 -18.46 -2.12
C GLN A 365 1.97 -18.39 -1.14
#